data_AF-A0A2D5TYX8-F1
#
_entry.id   AF-A0A2D5TYX8-F1
#
_cell.length_a   1.000
_cell.length_b   1.000
_cell.length_c   1.000
_cell.angle_alpha   90.00
_cell.angle_beta   90.00
_cell.angle_gamma   90.00
#
_symmetry.space_group_name_H-M   'P 1'
#
loop_
_entity.id
_entity.type
_entity.pdbx_description
1 polymer ?
#
loop_
_entity_poly.entity_id
_entity_poly.type
_entity_poly.pdbx_seq_one_letter_code
_entity_poly.pdbx_strand_id
1 'polypeptide(L)'
;MTWWDFGYALTDATGLATFHDGGAQFSPKTYFIARGLISPKQKELSNITQYLATEGNQGISENNSSPEALMKAVRSPVDSPGDPVYLLFTADMIGKYGAFSKIGSWNLDKGGSNPKGYQNLSCQSIADNVMTCGNTKIDLNQGRINQRVPLKRVVQVMGGRMIGEKKYGHNTGYTLQIIMANPRQFSEVQLMEDDVFFSNFNQMFLLGKFDPEFFEETLNAFPMSRLFRFKFPQKSSSSP
;
A
#
# COMPACT_ATOMS: atom_id res chain seq x y z
N MET A 1 -2.50 -2.91 12.70
CA MET A 1 -1.59 -2.08 11.89
C MET A 1 -2.40 -1.17 10.98
N THR A 2 -2.09 0.12 10.97
CA THR A 2 -2.66 1.16 10.10
C THR A 2 -1.67 2.34 10.09
N TRP A 3 -2.00 3.47 9.44
CA TRP A 3 -1.25 4.71 9.61
C TRP A 3 -1.59 5.40 10.95
N TRP A 4 -0.66 6.18 11.52
CA TRP A 4 -0.70 6.60 12.94
C TRP A 4 -1.88 7.50 13.29
N ASP A 5 -2.46 8.21 12.31
CA ASP A 5 -3.61 9.09 12.49
C ASP A 5 -4.82 8.40 13.14
N PHE A 6 -4.96 7.07 12.99
CA PHE A 6 -6.06 6.30 13.56
C PHE A 6 -5.71 5.57 14.87
N GLY A 7 -4.47 5.66 15.36
CA GLY A 7 -4.01 4.87 16.51
C GLY A 7 -4.89 5.04 17.76
N TYR A 8 -5.11 6.29 18.20
CA TYR A 8 -5.98 6.59 19.34
C TYR A 8 -7.44 6.22 19.09
N ALA A 9 -8.00 6.61 17.93
CA ALA A 9 -9.40 6.35 17.63
C ALA A 9 -9.73 4.85 17.57
N LEU A 10 -8.82 4.03 17.06
CA LEU A 10 -8.99 2.56 17.05
C LEU A 10 -8.86 1.98 18.44
N THR A 11 -7.89 2.44 19.23
CA THR A 11 -7.71 1.96 20.60
C THR A 11 -8.97 2.23 21.42
N ASP A 12 -9.53 3.44 21.31
CA ASP A 12 -10.78 3.84 21.98
C ASP A 12 -11.99 3.02 21.51
N ALA A 13 -12.16 2.89 20.18
CA ALA A 13 -13.33 2.24 19.61
C ALA A 13 -13.33 0.69 19.73
N THR A 14 -12.16 0.06 19.83
CA THR A 14 -12.03 -1.41 19.73
C THR A 14 -11.39 -2.06 20.96
N GLY A 15 -10.71 -1.29 21.82
CA GLY A 15 -9.88 -1.82 22.90
C GLY A 15 -8.61 -2.53 22.42
N LEU A 16 -8.34 -2.56 21.11
CA LEU A 16 -7.15 -3.21 20.55
C LEU A 16 -5.94 -2.29 20.59
N ALA A 17 -4.77 -2.86 20.89
CA ALA A 17 -3.50 -2.14 20.82
C ALA A 17 -3.14 -1.79 19.37
N THR A 18 -2.49 -0.63 19.19
CA THR A 18 -1.97 -0.18 17.89
C THR A 18 -0.45 -0.13 17.85
N PHE A 19 0.13 -0.46 16.69
CA PHE A 19 1.59 -0.47 16.53
C PHE A 19 2.21 0.93 16.64
N HIS A 20 1.46 1.98 16.29
CA HIS A 20 1.82 3.39 16.48
C HIS A 20 0.54 4.25 16.50
N ASP A 21 0.69 5.47 16.99
CA ASP A 21 -0.37 6.47 17.16
C ASP A 21 0.26 7.88 17.11
N GLY A 22 -0.55 8.93 17.29
CA GLY A 22 -0.08 10.31 17.25
C GLY A 22 0.99 10.67 18.29
N GLY A 23 1.08 9.95 19.41
CA GLY A 23 2.13 10.11 20.42
C GLY A 23 3.37 9.25 20.17
N ALA A 24 3.22 8.11 19.50
CA ALA A 24 4.28 7.12 19.26
C ALA A 24 4.87 7.11 17.84
N GLN A 25 4.42 8.02 16.95
CA GLN A 25 4.85 8.06 15.55
C GLN A 25 6.34 8.37 15.32
N PHE A 26 7.05 8.87 16.33
CA PHE A 26 8.50 9.13 16.25
C PHE A 26 9.36 7.88 16.51
N SER A 27 8.73 6.74 16.81
CA SER A 27 9.45 5.49 17.02
C SER A 27 9.94 4.85 15.71
N PRO A 28 10.99 3.99 15.75
CA PRO A 28 11.45 3.26 14.58
C PRO A 28 10.39 2.38 13.90
N LYS A 29 9.33 1.97 14.62
CA LYS A 29 8.21 1.20 14.05
C LYS A 29 7.55 1.91 12.88
N THR A 30 7.47 3.23 12.90
CA THR A 30 6.85 4.02 11.83
C THR A 30 7.55 3.80 10.49
N TYR A 31 8.87 3.64 10.50
CA TYR A 31 9.64 3.28 9.30
C TYR A 31 9.17 1.94 8.73
N PHE A 32 9.10 0.91 9.56
CA PHE A 32 8.73 -0.43 9.13
C PHE A 32 7.27 -0.52 8.69
N ILE A 33 6.35 0.13 9.40
CA ILE A 33 4.95 0.22 8.98
C ILE A 33 4.88 0.87 7.60
N ALA A 34 5.49 2.04 7.42
CA ALA A 34 5.54 2.73 6.13
C ALA A 34 6.16 1.86 5.02
N ARG A 35 7.27 1.17 5.32
CA ARG A 35 7.95 0.24 4.40
C ARG A 35 7.03 -0.92 3.99
N GLY A 36 6.30 -1.49 4.93
CA GLY A 36 5.32 -2.55 4.68
C GLY A 36 4.21 -2.05 3.74
N LEU A 37 3.68 -0.85 3.99
CA LEU A 37 2.60 -0.27 3.17
C LEU A 37 3.02 -0.02 1.72
N ILE A 38 4.24 0.46 1.50
CA ILE A 38 4.71 0.83 0.15
C ILE A 38 5.45 -0.30 -0.58
N SER A 39 5.86 -1.36 0.13
CA SER A 39 6.54 -2.49 -0.49
C SER A 39 5.64 -3.15 -1.53
N PRO A 40 6.19 -3.62 -2.67
CA PRO A 40 5.43 -4.43 -3.62
C PRO A 40 5.32 -5.90 -3.22
N LYS A 41 5.87 -6.29 -2.06
CA LYS A 41 5.94 -7.67 -1.59
C LYS A 41 5.04 -7.86 -0.36
N GLN A 42 3.97 -8.62 -0.54
CA GLN A 42 3.03 -8.95 0.53
C GLN A 42 3.67 -9.77 1.65
N LYS A 43 4.62 -10.65 1.31
CA LYS A 43 5.47 -11.34 2.30
C LYS A 43 6.34 -10.40 3.13
N GLU A 44 6.86 -9.31 2.54
CA GLU A 44 7.65 -8.32 3.30
C GLU A 44 6.76 -7.59 4.31
N LEU A 45 5.54 -7.22 3.92
CA LEU A 45 4.52 -6.66 4.82
C LEU A 45 4.15 -7.63 5.96
N SER A 46 3.93 -8.90 5.65
CA SER A 46 3.65 -9.94 6.65
C SER A 46 4.81 -10.08 7.64
N ASN A 47 6.05 -10.23 7.16
CA ASN A 47 7.23 -10.42 8.01
C ASN A 47 7.50 -9.20 8.90
N ILE A 48 7.38 -7.98 8.33
CA ILE A 48 7.46 -6.74 9.10
C ILE A 48 6.42 -6.75 10.23
N THR A 49 5.17 -7.08 9.91
CA THR A 49 4.10 -7.02 10.91
C THR A 49 4.31 -8.06 12.00
N GLN A 50 4.71 -9.28 11.63
CA GLN A 50 5.03 -10.34 12.57
C GLN A 50 6.15 -9.90 13.52
N TYR A 51 7.25 -9.39 12.98
CA TYR A 51 8.40 -8.89 13.73
C TYR A 51 8.01 -7.78 14.72
N LEU A 52 7.23 -6.80 14.26
CA LEU A 52 6.77 -5.71 15.12
C LEU A 52 5.82 -6.19 16.23
N ALA A 53 5.07 -7.27 15.99
CA ALA A 53 4.10 -7.81 16.94
C ALA A 53 4.76 -8.70 18.00
N THR A 54 5.91 -9.29 17.71
CA THR A 54 6.63 -10.18 18.63
C THR A 54 7.82 -9.51 19.31
N GLU A 55 8.59 -8.69 18.59
CA GLU A 55 9.83 -8.10 19.10
C GLU A 55 9.72 -6.58 19.33
N GLY A 56 8.87 -5.89 18.57
CA GLY A 56 8.59 -4.47 18.76
C GLY A 56 9.83 -3.56 18.72
N ASN A 57 9.83 -2.50 19.54
CA ASN A 57 10.95 -1.54 19.62
C ASN A 57 12.23 -2.19 20.18
N GLN A 58 12.07 -3.16 21.09
CA GLN A 58 13.20 -3.81 21.72
C GLN A 58 14.01 -4.61 20.68
N GLY A 59 13.34 -5.44 19.88
CA GLY A 59 13.99 -6.17 18.80
C GLY A 59 14.68 -5.25 17.80
N ILE A 60 14.02 -4.15 17.42
CA ILE A 60 14.64 -3.16 16.53
C ILE A 60 15.95 -2.65 17.13
N SER A 61 15.94 -2.27 18.42
CA SER A 61 17.13 -1.76 19.10
C SER A 61 18.24 -2.80 19.20
N GLU A 62 17.91 -4.05 19.53
CA GLU A 62 18.86 -5.16 19.67
C GLU A 62 19.53 -5.54 18.34
N ASN A 63 18.80 -5.41 17.22
CA ASN A 63 19.29 -5.76 15.89
C ASN A 63 19.87 -4.55 15.11
N ASN A 64 19.97 -3.37 15.71
CA ASN A 64 20.42 -2.13 15.04
C ASN A 64 21.95 -1.99 14.92
N SER A 65 22.68 -3.10 14.80
CA SER A 65 24.15 -3.10 14.64
C SER A 65 24.58 -2.67 13.23
N SER A 66 23.78 -3.02 12.21
CA SER A 66 23.87 -2.50 10.86
C SER A 66 22.50 -2.53 10.18
N PRO A 67 22.27 -1.73 9.13
CA PRO A 67 21.05 -1.83 8.33
C PRO A 67 20.76 -3.24 7.81
N GLU A 68 21.78 -3.97 7.37
CA GLU A 68 21.64 -5.33 6.86
C GLU A 68 21.24 -6.30 7.96
N ALA A 69 21.83 -6.19 9.15
CA ALA A 69 21.48 -7.00 10.31
C ALA A 69 20.01 -6.77 10.72
N LEU A 70 19.61 -5.50 10.81
CA LEU A 70 18.24 -5.11 11.14
C LEU A 70 17.25 -5.62 10.09
N MET A 71 17.51 -5.40 8.81
CA MET A 71 16.63 -5.87 7.73
C MET A 71 16.58 -7.39 7.63
N LYS A 72 17.65 -8.11 8.00
CA LYS A 72 17.67 -9.57 8.07
C LYS A 72 16.74 -10.08 9.18
N ALA A 73 16.81 -9.48 10.37
CA ALA A 73 15.94 -9.81 11.50
C ALA A 73 14.46 -9.58 11.15
N VAL A 74 14.13 -8.39 10.66
CA VAL A 74 12.76 -8.00 10.26
C VAL A 74 12.19 -8.90 9.16
N ARG A 75 13.03 -9.38 8.23
CA ARG A 75 12.60 -10.27 7.14
C ARG A 75 12.51 -11.74 7.55
N SER A 76 12.97 -12.10 8.75
CA SER A 76 13.05 -13.48 9.21
C SER A 76 12.51 -13.68 10.62
N PRO A 77 11.32 -13.15 10.97
CA PRO A 77 10.74 -13.35 12.29
C PRO A 77 10.58 -14.85 12.58
N VAL A 78 10.82 -15.22 13.84
CA VAL A 78 10.76 -16.60 14.31
C VAL A 78 9.45 -16.84 15.05
N ASP A 79 9.14 -15.95 15.98
CA ASP A 79 7.97 -16.07 16.83
C ASP A 79 6.68 -15.68 16.11
N SER A 80 5.58 -16.25 16.57
CA SER A 80 4.23 -15.88 16.12
C SER A 80 3.55 -15.01 17.19
N PRO A 81 2.79 -13.97 16.80
CA PRO A 81 2.03 -13.18 17.76
C PRO A 81 1.03 -14.05 18.52
N GLY A 82 0.90 -13.84 19.83
CA GLY A 82 -0.09 -14.54 20.65
C GLY A 82 -1.53 -14.13 20.31
N ASP A 83 -1.72 -12.86 19.93
CA ASP A 83 -3.03 -12.31 19.58
C ASP A 83 -3.20 -12.15 18.05
N PRO A 84 -4.44 -12.21 17.54
CA PRO A 84 -4.73 -11.89 16.14
C PRO A 84 -4.28 -10.48 15.78
N VAL A 85 -3.54 -10.35 14.67
CA VAL A 85 -3.11 -9.06 14.15
C VAL A 85 -3.96 -8.68 12.93
N TYR A 86 -4.37 -7.43 12.86
CA TYR A 86 -5.16 -6.88 11.75
C TYR A 86 -4.43 -5.77 11.00
N LEU A 87 -4.70 -5.61 9.71
CA LEU A 87 -4.32 -4.50 8.86
C LEU A 87 -5.58 -3.74 8.43
N LEU A 88 -5.65 -2.47 8.79
CA LEU A 88 -6.71 -1.56 8.35
C LEU A 88 -6.16 -0.60 7.30
N PHE A 89 -6.86 -0.52 6.17
CA PHE A 89 -6.70 0.54 5.19
C PHE A 89 -7.92 1.45 5.21
N THR A 90 -7.69 2.74 5.02
CA THR A 90 -8.74 3.77 4.96
C THR A 90 -8.51 4.70 3.76
N ALA A 91 -9.59 5.32 3.27
CA ALA A 91 -9.58 6.18 2.08
C ALA A 91 -8.59 7.36 2.20
N ASP A 92 -8.50 7.98 3.38
CA ASP A 92 -7.64 9.14 3.62
C ASP A 92 -6.14 8.83 3.47
N MET A 93 -5.75 7.55 3.58
CA MET A 93 -4.38 7.12 3.34
C MET A 93 -3.92 7.39 1.90
N ILE A 94 -4.83 7.53 0.93
CA ILE A 94 -4.49 7.93 -0.44
C ILE A 94 -3.80 9.30 -0.44
N GLY A 95 -4.39 10.28 0.25
CA GLY A 95 -3.83 11.63 0.39
C GLY A 95 -2.56 11.68 1.24
N LYS A 96 -2.37 10.70 2.13
CA LYS A 96 -1.19 10.57 3.01
C LYS A 96 -0.08 9.71 2.42
N TYR A 97 -0.29 9.10 1.25
CA TYR A 97 0.67 8.20 0.64
C TYR A 97 2.04 8.81 0.46
N GLY A 98 2.12 10.08 0.04
CA GLY A 98 3.40 10.78 -0.09
C GLY A 98 4.22 10.81 1.22
N ALA A 99 3.56 10.94 2.37
CA ALA A 99 4.22 11.00 3.68
C ALA A 99 4.78 9.64 4.08
N PHE A 100 3.99 8.58 4.03
CA PHE A 100 4.50 7.25 4.35
C PHE A 100 5.41 6.70 3.24
N SER A 101 5.27 7.12 1.99
CA SER A 101 6.27 6.83 0.94
C SER A 101 7.61 7.47 1.23
N LYS A 102 7.64 8.72 1.69
CA LYS A 102 8.89 9.37 2.13
C LYS A 102 9.58 8.57 3.22
N ILE A 103 8.83 8.15 4.24
CA ILE A 103 9.40 7.41 5.39
C ILE A 103 9.83 6.00 4.96
N GLY A 104 8.94 5.22 4.35
CA GLY A 104 9.20 3.82 4.01
C GLY A 104 10.18 3.60 2.85
N SER A 105 10.50 4.64 2.08
CA SER A 105 11.50 4.60 1.01
C SER A 105 12.89 5.04 1.47
N TRP A 106 13.06 5.41 2.74
CA TRP A 106 14.36 5.81 3.26
C TRP A 106 15.38 4.67 3.11
N ASN A 107 16.53 4.99 2.52
CA ASN A 107 17.66 4.09 2.41
C ASN A 107 18.46 4.12 3.72
N LEU A 108 18.44 3.01 4.47
CA LEU A 108 19.10 2.94 5.79
C LEU A 108 20.63 3.07 5.71
N ASP A 109 21.26 2.69 4.60
CA ASP A 109 22.72 2.69 4.44
C ASP A 109 23.23 4.05 3.94
N LYS A 110 22.59 4.58 2.89
CA LYS A 110 23.03 5.76 2.16
C LYS A 110 22.32 7.04 2.60
N GLY A 111 21.23 6.90 3.35
CA GLY A 111 20.30 7.99 3.62
C GLY A 111 19.51 8.41 2.37
N GLY A 112 18.50 9.26 2.59
CA GLY A 112 17.64 9.80 1.55
C GLY A 112 16.42 8.93 1.25
N SER A 113 15.36 9.60 0.77
CA SER A 113 14.09 8.99 0.41
C SER A 113 13.77 9.22 -1.07
N ASN A 114 12.94 8.36 -1.64
CA ASN A 114 12.36 8.53 -2.97
C ASN A 114 10.83 8.53 -2.88
N PRO A 115 10.21 9.60 -2.33
CA PRO A 115 8.77 9.65 -2.14
C PRO A 115 8.03 9.64 -3.47
N LYS A 116 6.99 8.81 -3.54
CA LYS A 116 6.05 8.70 -4.65
C LYS A 116 4.63 8.90 -4.14
N GLY A 117 3.67 9.08 -5.04
CA GLY A 117 2.29 9.28 -4.64
C GLY A 117 1.29 9.16 -5.78
N TYR A 118 0.03 9.28 -5.40
CA TYR A 118 -1.08 9.41 -6.33
C TYR A 118 -1.15 10.85 -6.82
N GLN A 119 -1.33 11.02 -8.13
CA GLN A 119 -1.75 12.27 -8.73
C GLN A 119 -3.21 12.13 -9.16
N ASN A 120 -4.10 12.83 -8.47
CA ASN A 120 -5.51 12.86 -8.85
C ASN A 120 -5.71 13.79 -10.04
N LEU A 121 -6.45 13.30 -11.04
CA LEU A 121 -6.77 14.05 -12.25
C LEU A 121 -8.25 14.46 -12.20
N SER A 122 -8.49 15.76 -12.33
CA SER A 122 -9.84 16.33 -12.39
C SER A 122 -10.47 16.08 -13.76
N CYS A 123 -10.83 14.84 -14.04
CA CYS A 123 -11.43 14.42 -15.30
C CYS A 123 -12.92 14.74 -15.35
N GLN A 124 -13.36 15.40 -16.42
CA GLN A 124 -14.75 15.82 -16.61
C GLN A 124 -15.54 14.85 -17.50
N SER A 125 -14.87 14.21 -18.46
CA SER A 125 -15.56 13.37 -19.44
C SER A 125 -14.65 12.33 -20.07
N ILE A 126 -15.30 11.34 -20.69
CA ILE A 126 -14.69 10.38 -21.60
C ILE A 126 -15.56 10.32 -22.87
N ALA A 127 -14.96 10.52 -24.04
CA ALA A 127 -15.60 10.41 -25.33
C ALA A 127 -14.60 9.83 -26.34
N ASP A 128 -15.03 8.88 -27.18
CA ASP A 128 -14.20 8.22 -28.19
C ASP A 128 -12.86 7.68 -27.64
N ASN A 129 -12.90 7.10 -26.43
CA ASN A 129 -11.73 6.62 -25.69
C ASN A 129 -10.68 7.71 -25.37
N VAL A 130 -11.09 8.98 -25.33
CA VAL A 130 -10.26 10.09 -24.86
C VAL A 130 -10.87 10.65 -23.58
N MET A 131 -10.10 10.66 -22.49
CA MET A 131 -10.49 11.32 -21.26
C MET A 131 -10.03 12.78 -21.28
N THR A 132 -10.92 13.69 -20.88
CA THR A 132 -10.61 15.11 -20.71
C THR A 132 -10.52 15.42 -19.22
N CYS A 133 -9.38 15.96 -18.80
CA CYS A 133 -9.06 16.31 -17.42
C CYS A 133 -8.48 17.73 -17.36
N GLY A 134 -9.35 18.73 -17.47
CA GLY A 134 -9.00 20.12 -17.67
C GLY A 134 -8.27 20.30 -19.00
N ASN A 135 -7.04 20.82 -18.95
CA ASN A 135 -6.19 20.98 -20.13
C ASN A 135 -5.47 19.68 -20.55
N THR A 136 -5.69 18.59 -19.83
CA THR A 136 -5.07 17.30 -20.10
C THR A 136 -6.01 16.41 -20.88
N LYS A 137 -5.54 15.86 -22.01
CA LYS A 137 -6.23 14.83 -22.79
C LYS A 137 -5.50 13.52 -22.67
N ILE A 138 -6.21 12.45 -22.36
CA ILE A 138 -5.64 11.10 -22.22
C ILE A 138 -6.25 10.21 -23.28
N ASP A 139 -5.46 9.83 -24.27
CA ASP A 139 -5.83 8.89 -25.31
C ASP A 139 -5.69 7.46 -24.78
N LEU A 140 -6.82 6.78 -24.52
CA LEU A 140 -6.84 5.40 -24.03
C LEU A 140 -6.66 4.37 -25.16
N ASN A 141 -6.76 4.77 -26.42
CA ASN A 141 -6.44 3.88 -27.54
C ASN A 141 -4.93 3.69 -27.62
N GLN A 142 -4.18 4.80 -27.63
CA GLN A 142 -2.72 4.83 -27.74
C GLN A 142 -1.99 4.74 -26.39
N GLY A 143 -2.66 5.06 -25.29
CA GLY A 143 -2.05 5.11 -23.96
C GLY A 143 -1.10 6.30 -23.84
N ARG A 144 -1.57 7.50 -24.18
CA ARG A 144 -0.77 8.72 -24.15
C ARG A 144 -1.51 9.89 -23.53
N ILE A 145 -0.83 10.62 -22.67
CA ILE A 145 -1.29 11.90 -22.13
C ILE A 145 -0.74 13.02 -23.01
N ASN A 146 -1.62 13.87 -23.53
CA ASN A 146 -1.32 14.97 -24.46
C ASN A 146 -0.44 14.52 -25.64
N GLN A 147 -0.63 13.27 -26.11
CA GLN A 147 0.16 12.61 -27.16
C GLN A 147 1.67 12.49 -26.87
N ARG A 148 2.14 12.85 -25.67
CA ARG A 148 3.57 12.93 -25.32
C ARG A 148 3.96 11.91 -24.26
N VAL A 149 3.28 11.94 -23.11
CA VAL A 149 3.65 11.12 -21.96
C VAL A 149 3.01 9.74 -22.09
N PRO A 150 3.80 8.66 -22.15
CA PRO A 150 3.26 7.31 -22.29
C PRO A 150 2.58 6.85 -20.98
N LEU A 151 1.52 6.05 -21.14
CA LEU A 151 0.98 5.18 -20.11
C LEU A 151 1.53 3.79 -20.33
N LYS A 152 1.98 3.12 -19.26
CA LYS A 152 2.28 1.68 -19.27
C LYS A 152 1.01 0.86 -19.26
N ARG A 153 -0.01 1.31 -18.54
CA ARG A 153 -1.29 0.62 -18.41
C ARG A 153 -2.41 1.56 -17.97
N VAL A 154 -3.63 1.16 -18.29
CA VAL A 154 -4.88 1.67 -17.71
C VAL A 154 -5.51 0.53 -16.93
N VAL A 155 -5.94 0.78 -15.70
CA VAL A 155 -6.69 -0.16 -14.87
C VAL A 155 -8.03 0.46 -14.48
N GLN A 156 -9.07 -0.37 -14.48
CA GLN A 156 -10.41 0.00 -14.03
C GLN A 156 -10.70 -0.74 -12.73
N VAL A 157 -11.21 0.01 -11.75
CA VAL A 157 -11.51 -0.49 -10.41
C VAL A 157 -12.97 -0.21 -10.10
N MET A 158 -13.70 -1.21 -9.62
CA MET A 158 -15.09 -1.05 -9.17
C MET A 158 -15.32 -1.90 -7.93
N GLY A 159 -15.93 -1.33 -6.88
CA GLY A 159 -16.14 -2.03 -5.60
C GLY A 159 -14.83 -2.50 -4.93
N GLY A 160 -13.72 -1.77 -5.15
CA GLY A 160 -12.39 -2.14 -4.66
C GLY A 160 -11.82 -3.41 -5.29
N ARG A 161 -12.26 -3.76 -6.49
CA ARG A 161 -11.71 -4.87 -7.28
C ARG A 161 -11.28 -4.34 -8.63
N MET A 162 -10.14 -4.81 -9.12
CA MET A 162 -9.76 -4.58 -10.51
C MET A 162 -10.72 -5.34 -11.42
N ILE A 163 -11.46 -4.61 -12.27
CA ILE A 163 -12.41 -5.17 -13.23
C ILE A 163 -11.89 -5.15 -14.67
N GLY A 164 -10.80 -4.43 -14.94
CA GLY A 164 -10.20 -4.36 -16.25
C GLY A 164 -8.76 -3.84 -16.22
N GLU A 165 -7.95 -4.31 -17.15
CA GLU A 165 -6.59 -3.84 -17.39
C GLU A 165 -6.33 -3.79 -18.89
N LYS A 166 -5.74 -2.68 -19.35
CA LYS A 166 -5.17 -2.55 -20.69
C LYS A 166 -3.71 -2.14 -20.55
N LYS A 167 -2.78 -2.97 -21.04
CA LYS A 167 -1.35 -2.65 -21.09
C LYS A 167 -0.99 -2.04 -22.43
N TYR A 168 -0.08 -1.07 -22.41
CA TYR A 168 0.54 -0.52 -23.61
C TYR A 168 1.98 -1.00 -23.65
N GLY A 169 2.54 -1.27 -24.84
CA GLY A 169 3.92 -1.74 -25.02
C GLY A 169 5.00 -0.71 -24.70
N HIS A 170 4.70 0.30 -23.87
CA HIS A 170 5.63 1.34 -23.48
C HIS A 170 6.49 0.89 -22.29
N ASN A 171 7.82 0.95 -22.45
CA ASN A 171 8.77 0.57 -21.40
C ASN A 171 8.83 1.59 -20.24
N THR A 172 8.42 2.84 -20.50
CA THR A 172 8.37 3.95 -19.54
C THR A 172 6.97 4.54 -19.49
N GLY A 173 6.68 5.31 -18.44
CA GLY A 173 5.39 5.96 -18.26
C GLY A 173 4.66 5.54 -16.99
N TYR A 174 3.39 5.95 -16.92
CA TYR A 174 2.57 5.86 -15.71
C TYR A 174 1.49 4.78 -15.82
N THR A 175 0.94 4.41 -14.68
CA THR A 175 -0.36 3.72 -14.61
C THR A 175 -1.46 4.75 -14.45
N LEU A 176 -2.48 4.68 -15.32
CA LEU A 176 -3.74 5.37 -15.12
C LEU A 176 -4.72 4.42 -14.41
N GLN A 177 -5.21 4.79 -13.25
CA GLN A 177 -6.19 4.04 -12.49
C GLN A 177 -7.52 4.80 -12.47
N ILE A 178 -8.57 4.16 -12.97
CA ILE A 178 -9.91 4.74 -13.07
C ILE A 178 -10.79 4.02 -12.03
N ILE A 179 -11.21 4.75 -11.02
CA ILE A 179 -12.17 4.27 -10.02
C ILE A 179 -13.57 4.53 -10.57
N MET A 180 -14.36 3.47 -10.71
CA MET A 180 -15.70 3.47 -11.26
C MET A 180 -16.73 3.56 -10.13
N ALA A 181 -17.64 4.53 -10.21
CA ALA A 181 -18.83 4.59 -9.36
C ALA A 181 -19.82 3.49 -9.76
N ASN A 182 -19.92 3.21 -11.05
CA ASN A 182 -20.73 2.17 -11.67
C ASN A 182 -20.15 1.85 -13.06
N PRO A 183 -20.66 0.84 -13.80
CA PRO A 183 -20.09 0.45 -15.10
C PRO A 183 -20.03 1.55 -16.17
N ARG A 184 -20.76 2.66 -16.00
CA ARG A 184 -20.85 3.76 -16.98
C ARG A 184 -20.22 5.07 -16.49
N GLN A 185 -19.84 5.18 -15.23
CA GLN A 185 -19.40 6.43 -14.62
C GLN A 185 -18.17 6.22 -13.74
N PHE A 186 -17.12 7.00 -13.99
CA PHE A 186 -15.97 7.09 -13.09
C PHE A 186 -16.23 8.09 -11.97
N SER A 187 -15.69 7.83 -10.78
CA SER A 187 -15.69 8.74 -9.62
C SER A 187 -14.36 9.45 -9.46
N GLU A 188 -13.25 8.77 -9.76
CA GLU A 188 -11.90 9.30 -9.55
C GLU A 188 -10.94 8.73 -10.59
N VAL A 189 -9.96 9.53 -10.98
CA VAL A 189 -8.92 9.15 -11.92
C VAL A 189 -7.58 9.50 -11.31
N GLN A 190 -6.71 8.50 -11.21
CA GLN A 190 -5.43 8.61 -10.53
C GLN A 190 -4.30 8.24 -11.50
N LEU A 191 -3.23 9.02 -11.47
CA LEU A 191 -2.01 8.75 -12.21
C LEU A 191 -0.90 8.41 -11.21
N MET A 192 -0.15 7.34 -11.46
CA MET A 192 0.88 6.89 -10.52
C MET A 192 2.02 6.13 -11.20
N GLU A 193 3.18 6.12 -10.55
CA GLU A 193 4.34 5.32 -10.95
C GLU A 193 4.20 3.86 -10.52
N ASP A 194 5.05 2.97 -11.05
CA ASP A 194 5.04 1.54 -10.74
C ASP A 194 5.21 1.27 -9.23
N ASP A 195 6.05 2.04 -8.54
CA ASP A 195 6.26 1.90 -7.09
C ASP A 195 4.97 2.07 -6.29
N VAL A 196 4.10 3.00 -6.70
CA VAL A 196 2.79 3.22 -6.07
C VAL A 196 1.81 2.14 -6.51
N PHE A 197 1.76 1.86 -7.82
CA PHE A 197 0.83 0.89 -8.36
C PHE A 197 1.01 -0.49 -7.74
N PHE A 198 2.25 -0.96 -7.60
CA PHE A 198 2.58 -2.27 -7.05
C PHE A 198 2.60 -2.33 -5.52
N SER A 199 2.53 -1.18 -4.83
CA SER A 199 2.52 -1.16 -3.37
C SER A 199 1.42 -2.02 -2.76
N ASN A 200 1.69 -2.61 -1.59
CA ASN A 200 0.68 -3.35 -0.83
C ASN A 200 -0.56 -2.49 -0.56
N PHE A 201 -0.38 -1.19 -0.28
CA PHE A 201 -1.50 -0.26 -0.15
C PHE A 201 -2.38 -0.26 -1.40
N ASN A 202 -1.84 0.03 -2.60
CA ASN A 202 -2.66 0.07 -3.81
C ASN A 202 -3.24 -1.30 -4.18
N GLN A 203 -2.42 -2.35 -4.13
CA GLN A 203 -2.81 -3.71 -4.51
C GLN A 203 -3.94 -4.24 -3.61
N MET A 204 -3.84 -4.09 -2.30
CA MET A 204 -4.81 -4.67 -1.37
C MET A 204 -6.03 -3.77 -1.17
N PHE A 205 -5.84 -2.46 -1.02
CA PHE A 205 -6.93 -1.53 -0.73
C PHE A 205 -7.75 -1.20 -1.97
N LEU A 206 -7.09 -0.73 -3.05
CA LEU A 206 -7.80 -0.25 -4.24
C LEU A 206 -8.09 -1.38 -5.22
N LEU A 207 -7.15 -2.30 -5.43
CA LEU A 207 -7.31 -3.35 -6.45
C LEU A 207 -7.92 -4.66 -5.92
N GLY A 208 -7.98 -4.83 -4.59
CA GLY A 208 -8.48 -6.04 -3.95
C GLY A 208 -7.63 -7.28 -4.20
N LYS A 209 -6.35 -7.09 -4.50
CA LYS A 209 -5.36 -8.15 -4.75
C LYS A 209 -4.55 -8.40 -3.49
N PHE A 210 -4.84 -9.51 -2.82
CA PHE A 210 -4.11 -9.98 -1.65
C PHE A 210 -3.83 -11.48 -1.76
N ASP A 211 -2.79 -11.91 -1.09
CA ASP A 211 -2.34 -13.29 -1.02
C ASP A 211 -3.03 -13.98 0.17
N PRO A 212 -3.89 -14.98 -0.07
CA PRO A 212 -4.63 -15.66 0.99
C PRO A 212 -3.73 -16.50 1.92
N GLU A 213 -2.46 -16.74 1.56
CA GLU A 213 -1.46 -17.32 2.45
C GLU A 213 -1.18 -16.42 3.66
N PHE A 214 -1.14 -15.10 3.43
CA PHE A 214 -0.78 -14.10 4.45
C PHE A 214 -1.96 -13.31 4.99
N PHE A 215 -3.10 -13.30 4.30
CA PHE A 215 -4.23 -12.42 4.64
C PHE A 215 -5.60 -13.09 4.52
N GLU A 216 -6.53 -12.62 5.33
CA GLU A 216 -7.97 -12.87 5.22
C GLU A 216 -8.69 -11.52 5.23
N GLU A 217 -9.46 -11.19 4.19
CA GLU A 217 -10.29 -9.97 4.19
C GLU A 217 -11.50 -10.20 5.12
N THR A 218 -11.52 -9.53 6.28
CA THR A 218 -12.59 -9.67 7.28
C THR A 218 -13.66 -8.59 7.15
N LEU A 219 -13.34 -7.45 6.52
CA LEU A 219 -14.30 -6.40 6.20
C LEU A 219 -13.93 -5.72 4.89
N ASN A 220 -14.92 -5.54 4.03
CA ASN A 220 -14.80 -4.77 2.80
C ASN A 220 -15.86 -3.67 2.79
N ALA A 221 -15.47 -2.46 3.19
CA ALA A 221 -16.31 -1.27 3.21
C ALA A 221 -15.80 -0.22 2.19
N PHE A 222 -15.33 -0.69 1.03
CA PHE A 222 -14.80 0.18 -0.02
C PHE A 222 -15.87 1.18 -0.50
N PRO A 223 -15.52 2.47 -0.71
CA PRO A 223 -14.16 3.04 -0.73
C PRO A 223 -13.65 3.51 0.64
N MET A 224 -14.42 3.39 1.72
CA MET A 224 -14.06 3.99 3.01
C MET A 224 -12.94 3.24 3.73
N SER A 225 -13.03 1.92 3.80
CA SER A 225 -12.03 1.11 4.50
C SER A 225 -12.03 -0.36 4.08
N ARG A 226 -10.94 -1.04 4.41
CA ARG A 226 -10.81 -2.50 4.33
C ARG A 226 -10.01 -3.03 5.50
N LEU A 227 -10.47 -4.14 6.07
CA LEU A 227 -9.82 -4.82 7.18
C LEU A 227 -9.36 -6.20 6.73
N PHE A 228 -8.09 -6.50 7.00
CA PHE A 228 -7.49 -7.79 6.77
C PHE A 228 -6.98 -8.34 8.09
N ARG A 229 -7.22 -9.62 8.36
CA ARG A 229 -6.51 -10.37 9.40
C ARG A 229 -5.23 -10.95 8.80
N PHE A 230 -4.11 -10.81 9.50
CA PHE A 230 -2.87 -11.48 9.12
C PHE A 230 -2.93 -12.97 9.43
N LYS A 231 -2.33 -13.76 8.56
CA LYS A 231 -1.96 -15.15 8.77
C LYS A 231 -0.43 -15.20 8.77
N PHE A 232 0.14 -15.84 9.78
CA PHE A 232 1.57 -16.05 9.88
C PHE A 232 1.83 -17.54 9.65
N PRO A 233 2.21 -17.96 8.43
CA PRO A 233 2.51 -19.35 8.16
C PRO A 233 3.65 -19.79 9.09
N GLN A 234 3.41 -20.83 9.89
CA GLN A 234 4.49 -21.41 10.67
C GLN A 234 5.53 -21.95 9.71
N LYS A 235 6.82 -21.66 9.97
CA LYS A 235 7.88 -22.41 9.31
C LYS A 235 7.67 -23.87 9.68
N SER A 236 7.37 -24.71 8.69
CA SER A 236 7.36 -26.16 8.89
C SER A 236 8.68 -26.52 9.54
N SER A 237 8.62 -27.07 10.76
CA SER A 237 9.76 -27.70 11.39
C SER A 237 10.20 -28.82 10.46
N SER A 238 11.21 -28.58 9.64
CA SER A 238 12.03 -29.66 9.14
C SER A 238 12.73 -30.24 10.37
N SER A 239 12.16 -31.31 10.91
CA SER A 239 12.78 -32.18 11.90
C SER A 239 12.75 -33.60 11.34
N PRO A 240 13.73 -34.46 11.65
CA PRO A 240 14.92 -34.25 12.49
C PRO A 240 16.20 -33.99 11.68
#